data_AF-A0A356QHG9-F1
#
_entry.id   AF-A0A356QHG9-F1
#
_cell.length_a   1.000
_cell.length_b   1.000
_cell.length_c   1.000
_cell.angle_alpha   90.00
_cell.angle_beta   90.00
_cell.angle_gamma   90.00
#
_symmetry.space_group_name_H-M   'P 1'
#
loop_
_entity.id
_entity.type
_entity.pdbx_description
1 polymer ?
#
loop_
_entity_poly.entity_id
_entity_poly.type
_entity_poly.pdbx_seq_one_letter_code
_entity_poly.pdbx_strand_id
1 'polypeptide(L)' 'PILVQMPVFIALYWMLLESVELRHAPFIFWIQDLSVKDPYFILPILMGISMFVQQMLNPTPPDPMQAKIMK' A
#
# COMPACT_ATOMS: atom_id res chain seq x y z
N PRO A 1 -12.29 7.52 -5.36
CA PRO A 1 -11.55 6.38 -4.74
C PRO A 1 -10.80 6.77 -3.46
N ILE A 2 -9.90 7.77 -3.51
CA ILE A 2 -9.06 8.15 -2.36
C ILE A 2 -9.87 8.54 -1.12
N LEU A 3 -10.94 9.32 -1.27
CA LEU A 3 -11.77 9.74 -0.14
C LEU A 3 -12.37 8.57 0.65
N VAL A 4 -12.73 7.47 -0.01
CA VAL A 4 -13.26 6.25 0.63
C VAL A 4 -12.12 5.36 1.13
N GLN A 5 -10.98 5.34 0.44
CA GLN A 5 -9.79 4.59 0.85
C GLN A 5 -9.17 5.13 2.15
N MET A 6 -9.19 6.45 2.36
CA MET A 6 -8.55 7.08 3.50
C MET A 6 -9.09 6.57 4.85
N PRO A 7 -10.42 6.52 5.12
CA PRO A 7 -10.95 5.93 6.35
C PRO A 7 -10.55 4.46 6.54
N VAL A 8 -10.54 3.65 5.48
CA VAL A 8 -10.15 2.24 5.54
C VAL A 8 -8.67 2.10 5.91
N PHE A 9 -7.81 2.90 5.31
CA PHE A 9 -6.38 2.92 5.61
C PHE A 9 -6.13 3.32 7.07
N ILE A 10 -6.81 4.38 7.54
CA ILE A 10 -6.72 4.83 8.94
C ILE A 10 -7.19 3.71 9.87
N ALA A 11 -8.34 3.09 9.62
CA ALA A 11 -8.86 2.00 10.46
C ALA A 11 -7.86 0.84 10.57
N LEU A 12 -7.26 0.41 9.45
CA LEU A 12 -6.26 -0.66 9.46
C LEU A 12 -4.96 -0.24 10.18
N TYR A 13 -4.52 1.01 10.01
CA TYR A 13 -3.34 1.54 10.71
C TYR A 13 -3.53 1.50 12.23
N TRP A 14 -4.66 2.00 12.73
CA TRP A 14 -4.98 1.98 14.15
C TRP A 14 -5.18 0.55 14.67
N MET A 15 -5.86 -0.31 13.91
CA MET A 15 -6.04 -1.72 14.27
C MET A 15 -4.70 -2.43 14.47
N LEU A 16 -3.73 -2.25 13.56
CA LEU A 16 -2.39 -2.86 13.67
C LEU A 16 -1.60 -2.35 14.87
N LEU A 17 -1.81 -1.09 15.29
CA LEU A 17 -1.12 -0.49 16.42
C LEU A 17 -1.75 -0.82 17.78
N GLU A 18 -3.08 -0.88 17.85
CA GLU A 18 -3.82 -1.10 19.10
C GLU A 18 -4.00 -2.58 19.45
N SER A 19 -4.01 -3.47 18.44
CA SER A 19 -4.18 -4.90 18.68
C SER A 19 -2.96 -5.50 19.35
N VAL A 20 -3.07 -5.80 20.64
CA VAL A 20 -2.01 -6.43 21.44
C VAL A 20 -1.59 -7.78 20.86
N GLU A 21 -2.51 -8.50 20.23
CA GLU A 21 -2.29 -9.81 19.60
C GLU A 21 -1.39 -9.74 18.36
N LEU A 22 -1.34 -8.58 17.70
CA LEU A 22 -0.54 -8.37 16.49
C LEU A 22 0.86 -7.83 16.81
N ARG A 23 1.11 -7.49 18.08
CA ARG A 23 2.42 -7.07 18.56
C ARG A 23 3.37 -8.27 18.58
N HIS A 24 4.50 -8.16 17.91
CA HIS A 24 5.46 -9.27 17.76
C HIS A 24 4.86 -10.49 17.05
N ALA A 25 3.76 -10.32 16.31
CA ALA A 25 3.19 -11.38 15.51
C ALA A 25 4.04 -11.59 14.25
N PRO A 26 4.63 -12.78 14.04
CA PRO A 26 5.35 -13.07 12.81
C PRO A 26 4.37 -13.24 11.66
N PHE A 27 4.80 -12.85 10.45
CA PHE A 27 4.01 -13.05 9.24
C PHE A 27 4.70 -14.06 8.31
N ILE A 28 5.52 -13.58 7.37
CA ILE A 28 6.21 -14.42 6.41
C ILE A 28 7.62 -13.89 6.13
N PHE A 29 8.54 -14.78 5.82
CA PHE A 29 9.94 -14.49 5.48
C PHE A 29 10.65 -13.64 6.56
N TRP A 30 11.00 -12.40 6.24
CA TRP A 30 11.73 -11.48 7.11
C TRP A 30 10.82 -10.66 8.05
N ILE A 31 9.50 -10.73 7.88
CA ILE A 31 8.55 -10.01 8.72
C ILE A 31 8.30 -10.80 10.00
N GLN A 32 8.98 -10.37 11.08
CA GLN A 32 8.90 -11.00 12.40
C GLN A 32 7.97 -10.25 13.38
N ASP A 33 7.49 -9.07 13.00
CA ASP A 33 6.57 -8.26 13.81
C ASP A 33 5.73 -7.37 12.90
N LEU A 34 4.41 -7.53 12.95
CA LEU A 34 3.45 -6.77 12.14
C LEU A 34 3.16 -5.35 12.67
N SER A 35 3.50 -5.08 13.94
CA SER A 35 3.23 -3.78 14.58
C SER A 35 4.31 -2.74 14.30
N VAL A 36 5.45 -3.16 13.73
CA VAL A 36 6.60 -2.31 13.43
C VAL A 36 6.78 -2.11 11.92
N LYS A 37 7.55 -1.08 11.55
CA LYS A 37 7.92 -0.86 10.16
C LYS A 37 8.78 -2.02 9.62
N ASP A 38 8.67 -2.29 8.32
CA ASP A 38 9.53 -3.25 7.62
C ASP A 38 11.02 -2.85 7.78
N PRO A 39 11.86 -3.67 8.43
CA PRO A 39 13.28 -3.36 8.64
C PRO A 39 14.06 -3.16 7.34
N TYR A 40 13.68 -3.84 6.26
CA TYR A 40 14.39 -3.83 4.98
C TYR A 40 13.71 -2.98 3.90
N PHE A 41 12.54 -2.39 4.21
CA PHE A 41 11.74 -1.60 3.27
C PHE A 41 11.43 -2.32 1.94
N ILE A 42 11.39 -3.65 1.95
CA ILE A 42 11.08 -4.45 0.77
C ILE A 42 9.60 -4.28 0.41
N LEU A 43 8.70 -4.30 1.39
CA LEU A 43 7.25 -4.17 1.15
C LEU A 43 6.86 -2.83 0.49
N PRO A 44 7.34 -1.65 0.95
CA PRO A 44 7.08 -0.39 0.25
C PRO A 44 7.58 -0.35 -1.19
N ILE A 45 8.77 -0.93 -1.45
CA ILE A 45 9.33 -0.98 -2.80
C ILE A 45 8.47 -1.87 -3.70
N LEU A 46 8.08 -3.06 -3.22
CA LEU A 46 7.18 -3.96 -3.94
C LEU A 46 5.83 -3.30 -4.22
N MET A 47 5.29 -2.56 -3.24
CA MET A 47 4.07 -1.79 -3.42
C MET A 47 4.25 -0.74 -4.54
N GLY A 48 5.33 0.04 -4.52
CA GLY A 48 5.63 1.02 -5.56
C GLY A 48 5.76 0.40 -6.96
N ILE A 49 6.47 -0.73 -7.07
CA ILE A 49 6.58 -1.48 -8.34
C ILE A 49 5.20 -1.96 -8.80
N SER A 50 4.41 -2.53 -7.89
CA SER A 50 3.06 -3.00 -8.21
C SER A 50 2.16 -1.87 -8.70
N MET A 51 2.26 -0.68 -8.10
CA MET A 51 1.50 0.49 -8.53
C MET A 51 1.92 0.94 -9.93
N PHE A 52 3.21 0.93 -10.22
CA PHE A 52 3.72 1.25 -11.56
C PHE A 52 3.21 0.24 -12.59
N VAL A 53 3.28 -1.06 -12.29
CA VAL A 53 2.75 -2.11 -13.18
C VAL A 53 1.24 -1.95 -13.38
N GLN A 54 0.48 -1.67 -12.32
CA GLN A 54 -0.96 -1.39 -12.41
C GLN A 54 -1.24 -0.17 -13.30
N GLN A 55 -0.45 0.91 -13.19
CA GLN A 55 -0.59 2.08 -14.06
C GLN A 55 -0.32 1.75 -15.53
N MET A 56 0.65 0.88 -15.82
CA MET A 56 0.92 0.43 -17.19
C MET A 56 -0.21 -0.44 -17.77
N LEU A 57 -0.89 -1.23 -16.92
CA LEU A 57 -1.99 -2.09 -17.33
C LEU A 57 -3.33 -1.37 -17.41
N ASN A 58 -3.47 -0.24 -16.70
CA ASN A 58 -4.69 0.57 -16.72
C ASN A 58 -4.79 1.33 -18.07
N PRO A 59 -5.93 1.24 -18.77
CA PRO A 59 -6.10 1.92 -20.05
C PRO A 59 -6.00 3.43 -19.88
N THR A 60 -5.24 4.09 -20.76
CA THR A 60 -5.13 5.55 -20.78
C THR A 60 -6.49 6.20 -21.04
N PRO A 61 -6.81 7.34 -20.41
CA PRO A 61 -8.07 8.04 -20.61
C PRO A 61 -8.31 8.35 -22.10
N PRO A 62 -9.57 8.30 -22.58
CA PRO A 62 -9.90 8.53 -23.98
C PRO A 62 -9.60 9.97 -24.45
N ASP A 63 -9.36 10.92 -23.54
CA ASP A 63 -9.06 12.32 -23.85
C ASP A 63 -7.54 12.58 -23.91
N PRO A 64 -6.99 13.07 -25.03
CA PRO A 64 -5.56 13.41 -25.18
C PRO A 64 -5.07 14.48 -24.21
N MET A 65 -5.95 15.31 -23.64
CA MET A 65 -5.60 16.27 -22.58
C MET A 65 -5.37 15.55 -21.24
N GLN A 66 -6.21 14.56 -20.90
CA GLN A 66 -6.07 13.76 -19.67
C GLN A 66 -4.87 12.81 -19.74
N ALA A 67 -4.55 12.29 -20.93
CA ALA A 67 -3.38 11.43 -21.15
C ALA A 67 -2.04 12.15 -20.89
N LYS A 68 -1.97 13.47 -21.09
CA LYS A 68 -0.77 14.29 -20.82
C LYS A 68 -0.57 14.63 -19.34
N ILE A 69 -1.64 14.59 -18.53
CA ILE A 69 -1.56 14.84 -17.08
C ILE A 69 -1.22 13.55 -16.32
N MET A 70 -1.57 12.39 -16.88
CA MET A 70 -1.30 11.08 -16.29
C MET A 70 0.06 10.46 -16.67
N LYS A 71 0.76 11.00 -17.68
CA LYS A 71 2.09 10.54 -18.12
C LYS A 71 3.20 11.46 -17.63
#